data_AF-A0A5A5T7I5-F1
#
_entry.id   AF-A0A5A5T7I5-F1
#
_cell.length_a   1.000
_cell.length_b   1.000
_cell.length_c   1.000
_cell.angle_alpha   90.00
_cell.angle_beta   90.00
_cell.angle_gamma   90.00
#
_symmetry.space_group_name_H-M   'P 1'
#
loop_
_entity.id
_entity.type
_entity.pdbx_description
1 polymer ?
#
loop_
_entity_poly.entity_id
_entity_poly.type
_entity_poly.pdbx_seq_one_letter_code
_entity_poly.pdbx_strand_id
1 'polypeptide(L)'
;MLAVIGFTTIQRVLAFGSAISTQGPLTTTTGYMSTSDRTNLLILGYGGGSHDGANLTDSIVVVSMIPSSQHTSLVSVPRDLWVRNPPNSNAYTKINEVYQTASNNSQNRVAGGDAMATKVSLVTGMNVKNWMLIDFNGFKSFIDSIGGVDVYVPDSFNACYPKNDDANKDASWIKVQFNKGTQHMDGATAIEYARAREPVEVCGMGTSINQAELTDFGRSARQQLIIKAALGKIRNITTWPSLINAMNALQKTIYTNMSFADLGLFSQKMDLNDPKTAHIGLSTSNVMDISTASDGESIVIPKGENWPLISEYIQSKLYN
;
A
#
# COMPACT_ATOMS: atom_id res chain seq x y z
N MET A 1 0.94 0.95 40.95
CA MET A 1 1.75 1.41 39.80
C MET A 1 1.38 0.69 38.50
N LEU A 2 1.30 -0.65 38.47
CA LEU A 2 0.87 -1.45 37.30
C LEU A 2 -0.53 -1.09 36.75
N ALA A 3 -1.52 -0.87 37.62
CA ALA A 3 -2.88 -0.50 37.20
C ALA A 3 -2.97 0.87 36.50
N VAL A 4 -2.13 1.84 36.91
CA VAL A 4 -2.09 3.19 36.31
C VAL A 4 -1.41 3.16 34.94
N ILE A 5 -0.34 2.37 34.79
CA ILE A 5 0.35 2.15 33.51
C ILE A 5 -0.56 1.41 32.50
N GLY A 6 -1.32 0.42 32.97
CA GLY A 6 -2.32 -0.27 32.15
C GLY A 6 -3.42 0.69 31.67
N PHE A 7 -3.93 1.55 32.55
CA PHE A 7 -4.97 2.52 32.21
C PHE A 7 -4.50 3.56 31.18
N THR A 8 -3.31 4.13 31.34
CA THR A 8 -2.77 5.11 30.38
C THR A 8 -2.48 4.49 29.01
N THR A 9 -2.04 3.23 28.98
CA THR A 9 -1.82 2.49 27.74
C THR A 9 -3.13 2.27 26.98
N ILE A 10 -4.18 1.83 27.66
CA ILE A 10 -5.51 1.65 27.05
C ILE A 10 -6.03 2.97 26.47
N GLN A 11 -5.92 4.07 27.21
CA GLN A 11 -6.37 5.38 26.72
C GLN A 11 -5.61 5.84 25.47
N ARG A 12 -4.29 5.61 25.41
CA ARG A 12 -3.49 5.91 24.20
C ARG A 12 -3.93 5.08 23.00
N VAL A 13 -4.19 3.79 23.21
CA VAL A 13 -4.65 2.90 22.15
C VAL A 13 -6.02 3.31 21.62
N LEU A 14 -6.95 3.66 22.51
CA LEU A 14 -8.27 4.14 22.13
C LEU A 14 -8.20 5.49 21.42
N ALA A 15 -7.40 6.44 21.93
CA ALA A 15 -7.22 7.75 21.30
C ALA A 15 -6.63 7.62 19.89
N PHE A 16 -5.64 6.76 19.71
CA PHE A 16 -5.10 6.44 18.40
C PHE A 16 -6.17 5.86 17.47
N GLY A 17 -6.94 4.88 17.93
CA GLY A 17 -8.00 4.27 17.13
C GLY A 17 -9.06 5.28 16.67
N SER A 18 -9.45 6.20 17.56
CA SER A 18 -10.36 7.31 17.23
C SER A 18 -9.76 8.35 16.30
N ALA A 19 -8.42 8.49 16.27
CA ALA A 19 -7.75 9.47 15.43
C ALA A 19 -7.57 8.99 13.99
N ILE A 20 -7.36 7.69 13.78
CA ILE A 20 -7.13 7.11 12.45
C ILE A 20 -8.42 6.66 11.75
N SER A 21 -9.53 6.53 12.48
CA SER A 21 -10.79 5.98 11.99
C SER A 21 -11.97 6.89 12.27
N THR A 22 -12.97 6.85 11.39
CA THR A 22 -14.28 7.46 11.66
C THR A 22 -15.18 6.58 12.53
N GLN A 23 -14.81 5.32 12.74
CA GLN A 23 -15.52 4.38 13.61
C GLN A 23 -15.02 4.50 15.05
N GLY A 24 -15.87 4.15 16.02
CA GLY A 24 -15.42 4.04 17.40
C GLY A 24 -14.30 2.98 17.54
N PRO A 25 -13.26 3.20 18.35
CA PRO A 25 -12.04 2.37 18.33
C PRO A 25 -12.27 0.90 18.69
N LEU A 26 -13.28 0.63 19.52
CA LEU A 26 -13.69 -0.72 19.96
C LEU A 26 -14.94 -1.24 19.23
N THR A 27 -15.51 -0.47 18.30
CA THR A 27 -16.66 -0.99 17.54
C THR A 27 -16.17 -2.16 16.71
N THR A 28 -16.87 -3.27 16.78
CA THR A 28 -16.65 -4.38 15.85
C THR A 28 -17.87 -4.42 14.97
N THR A 29 -17.71 -3.94 13.75
CA THR A 29 -18.77 -4.05 12.73
C THR A 29 -18.72 -5.40 12.04
N THR A 30 -17.66 -6.17 12.31
CA THR A 30 -17.31 -7.27 11.47
C THR A 30 -18.28 -8.43 11.64
N GLY A 31 -18.23 -9.25 12.69
CA GLY A 31 -18.84 -10.59 12.62
C GLY A 31 -18.26 -11.48 11.48
N TYR A 32 -17.60 -10.89 10.49
CA TYR A 32 -16.91 -11.43 9.32
C TYR A 32 -15.72 -12.31 9.68
N MET A 33 -15.14 -12.17 10.88
CA MET A 33 -13.98 -12.99 11.28
C MET A 33 -14.34 -14.35 11.88
N SER A 34 -15.64 -14.67 11.92
CA SER A 34 -16.17 -16.04 12.11
C SER A 34 -16.84 -16.60 10.85
N THR A 35 -16.84 -15.88 9.73
CA THR A 35 -17.46 -16.35 8.48
C THR A 35 -16.43 -17.00 7.55
N SER A 36 -16.91 -17.74 6.55
CA SER A 36 -16.07 -18.26 5.46
C SER A 36 -16.03 -17.30 4.27
N ASP A 37 -16.57 -16.08 4.42
CA ASP A 37 -16.61 -15.11 3.35
C ASP A 37 -15.27 -14.38 3.24
N ARG A 38 -14.83 -14.18 2.00
CA ARG A 38 -13.63 -13.40 1.69
C ARG A 38 -13.81 -11.95 2.12
N THR A 39 -12.85 -11.46 2.90
CA THR A 39 -12.74 -10.06 3.33
C THR A 39 -11.58 -9.39 2.62
N ASN A 40 -11.79 -8.15 2.17
CA ASN A 40 -10.78 -7.37 1.44
C ASN A 40 -10.51 -6.04 2.15
N LEU A 41 -9.23 -5.71 2.30
CA LEU A 41 -8.72 -4.42 2.79
C LEU A 41 -7.82 -3.81 1.71
N LEU A 42 -8.19 -2.64 1.21
CA LEU A 42 -7.37 -1.86 0.29
C LEU A 42 -6.36 -1.02 1.06
N ILE A 43 -5.07 -1.26 0.86
CA ILE A 43 -3.98 -0.44 1.37
C ILE A 43 -3.54 0.52 0.28
N LEU A 44 -3.54 1.81 0.60
CA LEU A 44 -3.15 2.91 -0.27
C LEU A 44 -1.93 3.62 0.32
N GLY A 45 -0.83 3.63 -0.44
CA GLY A 45 0.35 4.44 -0.11
C GLY A 45 0.37 5.71 -0.95
N TYR A 46 0.60 6.87 -0.33
CA TYR A 46 0.67 8.17 -1.00
C TYR A 46 1.83 9.02 -0.48
N GLY A 47 2.20 10.08 -1.21
CA GLY A 47 3.38 10.89 -0.88
C GLY A 47 3.26 11.66 0.43
N GLY A 48 2.11 12.31 0.63
CA GLY A 48 1.92 13.29 1.70
C GLY A 48 2.69 14.59 1.45
N GLY A 49 2.61 15.54 2.38
CA GLY A 49 3.22 16.86 2.23
C GLY A 49 2.30 17.91 1.59
N SER A 50 2.88 19.03 1.18
CA SER A 50 2.18 20.25 0.75
C SER A 50 2.48 20.66 -0.70
N HIS A 51 2.81 19.70 -1.56
CA HIS A 51 3.08 19.92 -2.99
C HIS A 51 1.97 19.37 -3.89
N ASP A 52 1.94 19.78 -5.16
CA ASP A 52 1.02 19.23 -6.15
C ASP A 52 1.23 17.72 -6.31
N GLY A 53 0.14 16.96 -6.34
CA GLY A 53 0.18 15.49 -6.41
C GLY A 53 0.52 14.80 -5.08
N ALA A 54 0.62 15.51 -3.96
CA ALA A 54 0.89 14.93 -2.65
C ALA A 54 -0.08 13.79 -2.27
N ASN A 55 -1.30 13.80 -2.81
CA ASN A 55 -2.34 12.81 -2.53
C ASN A 55 -2.49 11.74 -3.62
N LEU A 56 -1.58 11.64 -4.61
CA LEU A 56 -1.60 10.54 -5.57
C LEU A 56 -1.25 9.22 -4.87
N THR A 57 -2.03 8.18 -5.15
CA THR A 57 -1.85 6.85 -4.53
C THR A 57 -0.91 5.97 -5.36
N ASP A 58 0.38 6.01 -5.03
CA ASP A 58 1.44 5.30 -5.76
C ASP A 58 1.55 3.82 -5.43
N SER A 59 0.93 3.38 -4.33
CA SER A 59 0.79 1.98 -3.96
C SER A 59 -0.70 1.67 -3.77
N ILE A 60 -1.20 0.70 -4.52
CA ILE A 60 -2.60 0.27 -4.50
C ILE A 60 -2.61 -1.25 -4.36
N VAL A 61 -2.81 -1.74 -3.14
CA VAL A 61 -2.73 -3.17 -2.83
C VAL A 61 -3.98 -3.62 -2.10
N VAL A 62 -4.70 -4.58 -2.66
CA VAL A 62 -5.78 -5.27 -1.95
C VAL A 62 -5.18 -6.44 -1.19
N VAL A 63 -5.33 -6.40 0.12
CA VAL A 63 -5.14 -7.55 0.99
C VAL A 63 -6.46 -8.30 1.08
N SER A 64 -6.49 -9.52 0.57
CA SER A 64 -7.66 -10.39 0.59
C SER A 64 -7.44 -11.58 1.51
N MET A 65 -8.45 -11.94 2.31
CA MET A 65 -8.35 -13.05 3.25
C MET A 65 -9.67 -13.81 3.36
N ILE A 66 -9.60 -15.13 3.51
CA ILE A 66 -10.70 -15.95 4.04
C ILE A 66 -10.45 -16.20 5.54
N PRO A 67 -11.20 -15.57 6.47
CA PRO A 67 -10.84 -15.60 7.90
C PRO A 67 -10.86 -16.98 8.56
N SER A 68 -11.70 -17.90 8.08
CA SER A 68 -11.82 -19.26 8.61
C SER A 68 -10.61 -20.13 8.28
N SER A 69 -10.04 -19.99 7.09
CA SER A 69 -8.87 -20.74 6.63
C SER A 69 -7.55 -19.96 6.69
N GLN A 70 -7.60 -18.65 6.98
CA GLN A 70 -6.48 -17.71 6.98
C GLN A 70 -5.78 -17.54 5.62
N HIS A 71 -6.34 -18.12 4.55
CA HIS A 71 -5.79 -17.98 3.21
C HIS A 71 -5.81 -16.52 2.79
N THR A 72 -4.61 -16.01 2.54
CA THR A 72 -4.36 -14.59 2.27
C THR A 72 -3.83 -14.42 0.85
N SER A 73 -4.20 -13.33 0.19
CA SER A 73 -3.70 -12.95 -1.13
C SER A 73 -3.43 -11.46 -1.18
N LEU A 74 -2.34 -11.07 -1.86
CA LEU A 74 -2.00 -9.67 -2.14
C LEU A 74 -2.24 -9.39 -3.62
N VAL A 75 -3.13 -8.46 -3.93
CA VAL A 75 -3.45 -8.06 -5.29
C VAL A 75 -2.98 -6.62 -5.51
N SER A 76 -1.92 -6.44 -6.29
CA SER A 76 -1.41 -5.11 -6.64
C SER A 76 -2.04 -4.60 -7.93
N VAL A 77 -2.61 -3.40 -7.87
CA VAL A 77 -3.18 -2.71 -9.02
C VAL A 77 -2.17 -1.65 -9.50
N PRO A 78 -1.81 -1.62 -10.79
CA PRO A 78 -0.89 -0.62 -11.34
C PRO A 78 -1.46 0.79 -11.16
N ARG A 79 -0.66 1.70 -10.62
CA ARG A 79 -1.09 3.08 -10.33
C ARG A 79 -1.48 3.87 -11.59
N ASP A 80 -0.88 3.51 -12.73
CA ASP A 80 -1.07 4.15 -14.02
C ASP A 80 -2.19 3.49 -14.85
N LEU A 81 -2.98 2.59 -14.24
CA LEU A 81 -4.13 1.97 -14.90
C LEU A 81 -5.15 3.04 -15.33
N TRP A 82 -5.43 3.10 -16.62
CA TRP A 82 -6.31 4.09 -17.23
C TRP A 82 -7.77 3.72 -17.02
N VAL A 83 -8.43 4.43 -16.12
CA VAL A 83 -9.79 4.12 -15.70
C VAL A 83 -10.74 5.25 -16.03
N ARG A 84 -11.97 4.89 -16.39
CA ARG A 84 -13.07 5.83 -16.52
C ARG A 84 -13.42 6.40 -15.15
N ASN A 85 -13.42 7.73 -14.99
CA ASN A 85 -13.74 8.39 -13.72
C ASN A 85 -14.41 9.76 -13.95
N PRO A 86 -15.61 10.03 -13.42
CA PRO A 86 -16.51 9.11 -12.71
C PRO A 86 -16.97 7.91 -13.56
N PRO A 87 -17.45 6.79 -12.97
CA PRO A 87 -17.81 5.58 -13.72
C PRO A 87 -18.81 5.79 -14.88
N ASN A 88 -19.70 6.78 -14.76
CA ASN A 88 -20.75 7.09 -15.73
C ASN A 88 -20.41 8.30 -16.62
N SER A 89 -19.13 8.65 -16.75
CA SER A 89 -18.67 9.76 -17.60
C SER A 89 -17.90 9.27 -18.82
N ASN A 90 -17.54 10.19 -19.72
CA ASN A 90 -16.57 9.95 -20.80
C ASN A 90 -15.15 10.39 -20.42
N ALA A 91 -14.93 10.75 -19.14
CA ALA A 91 -13.64 11.18 -18.64
C ALA A 91 -12.83 9.99 -18.13
N TYR A 92 -11.53 10.03 -18.36
CA TYR A 92 -10.58 9.02 -17.92
C TYR A 92 -9.42 9.69 -17.18
N THR A 93 -8.78 8.92 -16.32
CA THR A 93 -7.68 9.33 -15.46
C THR A 93 -6.89 8.09 -15.07
N LYS A 94 -5.66 8.27 -14.59
CA LYS A 94 -4.94 7.16 -13.95
C LYS A 94 -5.62 6.84 -12.62
N ILE A 95 -5.68 5.57 -12.26
CA ILE A 95 -6.39 5.13 -11.05
C ILE A 95 -5.83 5.79 -9.78
N ASN A 96 -4.54 6.14 -9.75
CA ASN A 96 -3.91 6.78 -8.60
C ASN A 96 -4.45 8.19 -8.27
N GLU A 97 -5.08 8.86 -9.23
CA GLU A 97 -5.68 10.19 -9.07
C GLU A 97 -7.05 10.13 -8.39
N VAL A 98 -7.74 8.99 -8.45
CA VAL A 98 -9.14 8.85 -7.99
C VAL A 98 -9.31 9.27 -6.53
N TYR A 99 -8.38 8.88 -5.64
CA TYR A 99 -8.38 9.32 -4.25
C TYR A 99 -8.30 10.84 -4.12
N GLN A 100 -7.35 11.46 -4.82
CA GLN A 100 -7.09 12.89 -4.76
C GLN A 100 -8.29 13.68 -5.28
N THR A 101 -8.82 13.31 -6.45
CA THR A 101 -9.98 13.98 -7.04
C THR A 101 -11.19 13.93 -6.13
N ALA A 102 -11.54 12.75 -5.60
CA ALA A 102 -12.69 12.60 -4.71
C ALA A 102 -12.48 13.30 -3.36
N SER A 103 -11.29 13.21 -2.77
CA SER A 103 -10.95 13.91 -1.53
C SER A 103 -11.06 15.42 -1.68
N ASN A 104 -10.56 15.98 -2.78
CA ASN A 104 -10.58 17.41 -3.04
C ASN A 104 -12.01 17.91 -3.33
N ASN A 105 -12.78 17.17 -4.14
CA ASN A 105 -14.14 17.55 -4.49
C ASN A 105 -15.08 17.56 -3.27
N SER A 106 -14.92 16.59 -2.37
CA SER A 106 -15.74 16.50 -1.16
C SER A 106 -15.14 17.16 0.08
N GLN A 107 -13.91 17.70 -0.02
CA GLN A 107 -13.11 18.15 1.13
C GLN A 107 -13.07 17.11 2.26
N ASN A 108 -13.03 15.83 1.89
CA ASN A 108 -13.19 14.71 2.81
C ASN A 108 -12.38 13.49 2.34
N ARG A 109 -11.36 13.12 3.12
CA ARG A 109 -10.49 11.96 2.86
C ARG A 109 -11.26 10.63 2.83
N VAL A 110 -12.34 10.53 3.59
CA VAL A 110 -13.19 9.34 3.62
C VAL A 110 -13.85 9.12 2.27
N ALA A 111 -14.37 10.18 1.65
CA ALA A 111 -14.93 10.13 0.30
C ALA A 111 -13.88 9.69 -0.73
N GLY A 112 -12.63 10.14 -0.57
CA GLY A 112 -11.50 9.68 -1.37
C GLY A 112 -11.23 8.18 -1.25
N GLY A 113 -11.14 7.67 -0.02
CA GLY A 113 -10.91 6.25 0.25
C GLY A 113 -12.06 5.37 -0.27
N ASP A 114 -13.31 5.79 -0.07
CA ASP A 114 -14.50 5.07 -0.56
C ASP A 114 -14.57 5.07 -2.09
N ALA A 115 -14.19 6.17 -2.75
CA ALA A 115 -14.09 6.25 -4.21
C ALA A 115 -13.02 5.29 -4.75
N MET A 116 -11.86 5.19 -4.10
CA MET A 116 -10.82 4.21 -4.44
C MET A 116 -11.30 2.78 -4.24
N ALA A 117 -11.91 2.47 -3.11
CA ALA A 117 -12.44 1.13 -2.82
C ALA A 117 -13.49 0.70 -3.87
N THR A 118 -14.38 1.62 -4.24
CA THR A 118 -15.36 1.41 -5.32
C THR A 118 -14.67 1.18 -6.67
N LYS A 119 -13.68 2.01 -7.02
CA LYS A 119 -12.96 1.90 -8.30
C LYS A 119 -12.18 0.59 -8.41
N VAL A 120 -11.44 0.24 -7.36
CA VAL A 120 -10.69 -1.01 -7.29
C VAL A 120 -11.64 -2.20 -7.34
N SER A 121 -12.81 -2.14 -6.68
CA SER A 121 -13.83 -3.20 -6.79
C SER A 121 -14.29 -3.41 -8.22
N LEU A 122 -14.57 -2.32 -8.96
CA LEU A 122 -14.99 -2.39 -10.36
C LEU A 122 -13.92 -3.00 -11.27
N VAL A 123 -12.65 -2.63 -11.07
CA VAL A 123 -11.53 -3.11 -11.88
C VAL A 123 -11.23 -4.59 -11.59
N THR A 124 -11.21 -4.96 -10.31
CA THR A 124 -10.76 -6.29 -9.87
C THR A 124 -11.87 -7.32 -9.82
N GLY A 125 -13.13 -6.90 -9.80
CA GLY A 125 -14.28 -7.76 -9.51
C GLY A 125 -14.35 -8.22 -8.04
N MET A 126 -13.46 -7.71 -7.18
CA MET A 126 -13.44 -8.05 -5.75
C MET A 126 -14.36 -7.11 -4.97
N ASN A 127 -15.00 -7.60 -3.91
CA ASN A 127 -15.81 -6.78 -3.02
C ASN A 127 -14.92 -6.02 -2.03
N VAL A 128 -14.41 -4.85 -2.43
CA VAL A 128 -13.53 -4.00 -1.61
C VAL A 128 -14.35 -2.89 -0.95
N LYS A 129 -14.55 -3.02 0.36
CA LYS A 129 -15.26 -2.05 1.19
C LYS A 129 -14.35 -1.34 2.19
N ASN A 130 -13.33 -2.03 2.65
CA ASN A 130 -12.42 -1.53 3.68
C ASN A 130 -11.18 -0.94 3.02
N TRP A 131 -10.68 0.17 3.57
CA TRP A 131 -9.46 0.78 3.11
C TRP A 131 -8.62 1.36 4.26
N MET A 132 -7.32 1.47 4.01
CA MET A 132 -6.34 2.16 4.85
C MET A 132 -5.42 2.96 3.95
N LEU A 133 -5.19 4.22 4.29
CA LEU A 133 -4.17 5.08 3.70
C LEU A 133 -3.00 5.25 4.65
N ILE A 134 -1.80 5.34 4.08
CA ILE A 134 -0.58 5.67 4.80
C ILE A 134 0.31 6.56 3.92
N ASP A 135 0.81 7.68 4.47
CA ASP A 135 1.80 8.51 3.78
C ASP A 135 3.24 8.02 3.99
N PHE A 136 4.21 8.59 3.27
CA PHE A 136 5.62 8.20 3.41
C PHE A 136 6.17 8.41 4.83
N ASN A 137 5.73 9.44 5.55
CA ASN A 137 6.19 9.68 6.93
C ASN A 137 5.60 8.66 7.91
N GLY A 138 4.33 8.31 7.73
CA GLY A 138 3.65 7.25 8.45
C GLY A 138 4.31 5.91 8.20
N PHE A 139 4.63 5.60 6.94
CA PHE A 139 5.31 4.38 6.57
C PHE A 139 6.69 4.26 7.24
N LYS A 140 7.54 5.29 7.12
CA LYS A 140 8.87 5.32 7.77
C LYS A 140 8.74 5.11 9.29
N SER A 141 7.90 5.93 9.92
CA SER A 141 7.67 5.87 11.37
C SER A 141 7.14 4.52 11.82
N PHE A 142 6.29 3.89 11.01
CA PHE A 142 5.73 2.59 11.29
C PHE A 142 6.80 1.51 11.23
N ILE A 143 7.62 1.47 10.17
CA ILE A 143 8.74 0.52 10.04
C ILE A 143 9.75 0.70 11.18
N ASP A 144 10.12 1.93 11.51
CA ASP A 144 11.02 2.21 12.64
C ASP A 144 10.42 1.75 13.98
N SER A 145 9.11 1.96 14.16
CA SER A 145 8.41 1.56 15.39
C SER A 145 8.35 0.05 15.59
N ILE A 146 8.47 -0.74 14.52
CA ILE A 146 8.55 -2.20 14.60
C ILE A 146 9.99 -2.73 14.63
N GLY A 147 10.97 -1.83 14.75
CA GLY A 147 12.39 -2.16 14.81
C GLY A 147 12.99 -2.52 13.45
N GLY A 148 12.45 -1.97 12.36
CA GLY A 148 12.85 -2.31 11.00
C GLY A 148 12.27 -3.64 10.50
N VAL A 149 12.53 -3.94 9.23
CA VAL A 149 12.07 -5.15 8.54
C VAL A 149 13.22 -5.88 7.87
N ASP A 150 13.18 -7.21 7.90
CA ASP A 150 14.14 -8.06 7.20
C ASP A 150 13.53 -8.47 5.86
N VAL A 151 14.08 -7.95 4.75
CA VAL A 151 13.58 -8.16 3.40
C VAL A 151 14.60 -8.95 2.59
N TYR A 152 14.17 -10.05 1.97
CA TYR A 152 14.97 -10.74 0.98
C TYR A 152 14.87 -10.02 -0.37
N VAL A 153 15.97 -9.40 -0.79
CA VAL A 153 16.09 -8.75 -2.09
C VAL A 153 16.39 -9.81 -3.14
N PRO A 154 15.51 -10.02 -4.13
CA PRO A 154 15.65 -11.13 -5.08
C PRO A 154 16.84 -10.92 -6.02
N ASP A 155 17.08 -9.70 -6.48
CA ASP A 155 18.17 -9.34 -7.37
C ASP A 155 18.73 -7.97 -7.02
N SER A 156 20.06 -7.81 -7.16
CA SER A 156 20.71 -6.53 -6.90
C SER A 156 20.25 -5.48 -7.89
N PHE A 157 19.98 -4.26 -7.42
CA PHE A 157 19.70 -3.11 -8.29
C PHE A 157 20.18 -1.81 -7.65
N ASN A 158 20.37 -0.79 -8.47
CA ASN A 158 20.64 0.58 -8.04
C ASN A 158 19.72 1.55 -8.77
N ALA A 159 19.50 2.70 -8.15
CA ALA A 159 18.66 3.74 -8.71
C ALA A 159 19.17 5.11 -8.27
N CYS A 160 18.87 6.13 -9.07
CA CYS A 160 18.77 7.49 -8.54
C CYS A 160 17.56 7.57 -7.62
N TYR A 161 17.73 8.28 -6.52
CA TYR A 161 16.67 8.57 -5.58
C TYR A 161 16.75 10.04 -5.16
N PRO A 162 15.63 10.78 -5.09
CA PRO A 162 15.68 12.17 -4.68
C PRO A 162 16.12 12.24 -3.21
N LYS A 163 17.06 13.13 -2.90
CA LYS A 163 17.61 13.24 -1.54
C LYS A 163 16.54 13.64 -0.50
N ASN A 164 15.47 14.26 -0.95
CA ASN A 164 14.27 14.53 -0.16
C ASN A 164 13.04 14.66 -1.08
N ASP A 165 11.85 14.66 -0.48
CA ASP A 165 10.58 14.70 -1.21
C ASP A 165 10.16 16.10 -1.71
N ASP A 166 10.93 17.16 -1.41
CA ASP A 166 10.68 18.54 -1.87
C ASP A 166 11.85 19.05 -2.72
N ALA A 167 11.67 19.05 -4.03
CA ALA A 167 12.67 19.55 -4.98
C ALA A 167 12.99 21.04 -4.79
N ASN A 168 12.09 21.84 -4.21
CA ASN A 168 12.36 23.24 -3.91
C ASN A 168 13.34 23.40 -2.73
N LYS A 169 13.40 22.39 -1.85
CA LYS A 169 14.33 22.37 -0.72
C LYS A 169 15.72 21.89 -1.15
N ASP A 170 15.78 20.78 -1.87
CA ASP A 170 17.02 20.24 -2.43
C ASP A 170 16.69 19.28 -3.59
N ALA A 171 16.93 19.70 -4.82
CA ALA A 171 16.67 18.89 -6.01
C ALA A 171 17.78 17.84 -6.31
N SER A 172 18.77 17.69 -5.42
CA SER A 172 19.86 16.74 -5.64
C SER A 172 19.40 15.29 -5.53
N TRP A 173 20.08 14.45 -6.31
CA TRP A 173 19.91 13.01 -6.31
C TRP A 173 20.95 12.36 -5.43
N ILE A 174 20.60 11.22 -4.85
CA ILE A 174 21.51 10.25 -4.27
C ILE A 174 21.43 8.94 -5.05
N LYS A 175 22.46 8.11 -4.94
CA LYS A 175 22.43 6.74 -5.44
C LYS A 175 22.05 5.81 -4.29
N VAL A 176 21.00 5.03 -4.49
CA VAL A 176 20.65 3.90 -3.63
C VAL A 176 21.07 2.60 -4.29
N GLN A 177 21.49 1.62 -3.48
CA GLN A 177 21.93 0.32 -3.95
C GLN A 177 21.41 -0.74 -3.00
N PHE A 178 20.78 -1.76 -3.57
CA PHE A 178 20.33 -2.94 -2.84
C PHE A 178 21.04 -4.16 -3.41
N ASN A 179 21.56 -5.00 -2.53
CA ASN A 179 22.24 -6.23 -2.90
C ASN A 179 21.28 -7.42 -2.75
N LYS A 180 21.39 -8.38 -3.65
CA LYS A 180 20.70 -9.66 -3.53
C LYS A 180 20.97 -10.32 -2.18
N GLY A 181 19.91 -10.86 -1.57
CA GLY A 181 19.96 -11.49 -0.25
C GLY A 181 19.15 -10.74 0.81
N THR A 182 19.16 -11.25 2.03
CA THR A 182 18.42 -10.66 3.15
C THR A 182 19.12 -9.38 3.62
N GLN A 183 18.36 -8.29 3.70
CA GLN A 183 18.81 -7.02 4.23
C GLN A 183 17.84 -6.53 5.30
N HIS A 184 18.40 -6.00 6.38
CA HIS A 184 17.63 -5.30 7.40
C HIS A 184 17.41 -3.85 6.95
N MET A 185 16.17 -3.40 6.94
CA MET A 185 15.77 -2.07 6.47
C MET A 185 15.04 -1.33 7.58
N ASP A 186 15.57 -0.17 7.96
CA ASP A 186 14.84 0.83 8.74
C ASP A 186 13.80 1.55 7.84
N GLY A 187 13.05 2.48 8.41
CA GLY A 187 12.01 3.20 7.68
C GLY A 187 12.55 3.93 6.45
N ALA A 188 13.71 4.58 6.57
CA ALA A 188 14.34 5.31 5.47
C ALA A 188 14.76 4.36 4.33
N THR A 189 15.46 3.28 4.65
CA THR A 189 15.92 2.28 3.69
C THR A 189 14.74 1.55 3.05
N ALA A 190 13.70 1.24 3.83
CA ALA A 190 12.50 0.56 3.34
C ALA A 190 11.70 1.42 2.36
N ILE A 191 11.56 2.73 2.61
CA ILE A 191 10.83 3.60 1.68
C ILE A 191 11.62 3.84 0.39
N GLU A 192 12.96 3.92 0.48
CA GLU A 192 13.85 3.95 -0.68
C GLU A 192 13.69 2.67 -1.51
N TYR A 193 13.71 1.51 -0.86
CA TYR A 193 13.49 0.22 -1.51
C TYR A 193 12.09 0.12 -2.15
N ALA A 194 11.05 0.70 -1.53
CA ALA A 194 9.69 0.68 -2.05
C ALA A 194 9.45 1.61 -3.25
N ARG A 195 10.30 2.63 -3.45
CA ARG A 195 10.07 3.75 -4.39
C ARG A 195 11.10 3.88 -5.50
N ALA A 196 12.34 3.46 -5.24
CA ALA A 196 13.45 3.59 -6.18
C ALA A 196 13.09 3.02 -7.55
N ARG A 197 13.17 3.85 -8.60
CA ARG A 197 12.80 3.46 -9.98
C ARG A 197 13.61 4.18 -11.05
N GLU A 198 14.29 5.28 -10.70
CA GLU A 198 14.98 6.09 -11.70
C GLU A 198 16.34 5.47 -12.01
N PRO A 199 16.68 5.20 -13.27
CA PRO A 199 17.99 4.68 -13.65
C PRO A 199 19.13 5.60 -13.18
N VAL A 200 20.26 5.04 -12.72
CA VAL A 200 21.40 5.83 -12.23
C VAL A 200 22.03 6.75 -13.28
N GLU A 201 21.76 6.49 -14.56
CA GLU A 201 22.11 7.33 -15.70
C GLU A 201 21.44 8.72 -15.60
N VAL A 202 20.23 8.83 -15.04
CA VAL A 202 19.47 10.09 -14.89
C VAL A 202 20.23 11.09 -14.02
N CYS A 203 20.92 10.62 -12.98
CA CYS A 203 21.71 11.46 -12.07
C CYS A 203 23.22 11.37 -12.35
N GLY A 204 23.65 10.75 -13.46
CA GLY A 204 25.06 10.63 -13.82
C GLY A 204 25.89 9.79 -12.83
N MET A 205 25.26 8.90 -12.04
CA MET A 205 25.91 8.11 -10.97
C MET A 205 26.25 6.68 -11.42
N GLY A 206 26.66 6.54 -12.68
CA GLY A 206 27.11 5.29 -13.30
C GLY A 206 26.04 4.61 -14.15
N THR A 207 26.07 3.26 -14.19
CA THR A 207 25.19 2.44 -15.03
C THR A 207 24.26 1.58 -14.18
N SER A 208 22.99 1.51 -14.58
CA SER A 208 21.96 0.72 -13.92
C SER A 208 22.21 -0.76 -14.13
N ILE A 209 22.29 -1.51 -13.03
CA ILE A 209 22.67 -2.94 -13.09
C ILE A 209 21.49 -3.88 -13.38
N ASN A 210 20.25 -3.43 -13.16
CA ASN A 210 19.05 -4.22 -13.43
C ASN A 210 17.86 -3.32 -13.78
N GLN A 211 17.55 -3.22 -15.07
CA GLN A 211 16.44 -2.38 -15.57
C GLN A 211 15.06 -2.94 -15.22
N ALA A 212 14.92 -4.26 -15.04
CA ALA A 212 13.63 -4.86 -14.72
C ALA A 212 13.11 -4.40 -13.33
N GLU A 213 14.03 -4.23 -12.38
CA GLU A 213 13.73 -3.72 -11.04
C GLU A 213 13.29 -2.25 -11.04
N LEU A 214 13.66 -1.47 -12.06
CA LEU A 214 13.36 -0.04 -12.18
C LEU A 214 11.97 0.25 -12.78
N THR A 215 11.25 -0.80 -13.21
CA THR A 215 9.88 -0.67 -13.73
C THR A 215 8.85 -0.43 -12.61
N ASP A 216 7.67 0.10 -12.97
CA ASP A 216 6.55 0.25 -12.03
C ASP A 216 6.13 -1.12 -11.44
N PHE A 217 6.20 -2.18 -12.25
CA PHE A 217 5.93 -3.56 -11.81
C PHE A 217 6.98 -4.08 -10.82
N GLY A 218 8.27 -3.82 -11.07
CA GLY A 218 9.35 -4.14 -10.13
C GLY A 218 9.16 -3.42 -8.79
N ARG A 219 8.75 -2.14 -8.84
CA ARG A 219 8.38 -1.37 -7.65
C ARG A 219 7.20 -1.99 -6.89
N SER A 220 6.12 -2.36 -7.57
CA SER A 220 4.97 -3.03 -6.94
C SER A 220 5.36 -4.38 -6.31
N ALA A 221 6.23 -5.16 -6.94
CA ALA A 221 6.74 -6.40 -6.38
C ALA A 221 7.52 -6.16 -5.07
N ARG A 222 8.40 -5.15 -5.04
CA ARG A 222 9.14 -4.75 -3.84
C ARG A 222 8.23 -4.27 -2.70
N GLN A 223 7.17 -3.53 -3.01
CA GLN A 223 6.16 -3.13 -2.04
C GLN A 223 5.49 -4.33 -1.37
N GLN A 224 5.18 -5.40 -2.12
CA GLN A 224 4.63 -6.64 -1.54
C GLN A 224 5.63 -7.33 -0.60
N LEU A 225 6.92 -7.34 -0.94
CA LEU A 225 7.97 -7.91 -0.07
C LEU A 225 8.07 -7.17 1.27
N ILE A 226 8.00 -5.83 1.23
CA ILE A 226 7.97 -4.99 2.44
C ILE A 226 6.71 -5.27 3.26
N ILE A 227 5.52 -5.27 2.64
CA ILE A 227 4.25 -5.53 3.34
C ILE A 227 4.31 -6.89 4.06
N LYS A 228 4.85 -7.92 3.39
CA LYS A 228 5.06 -9.24 3.98
C LYS A 228 6.02 -9.21 5.16
N ALA A 229 7.17 -8.56 5.04
CA ALA A 229 8.14 -8.45 6.12
C ALA A 229 7.58 -7.69 7.33
N ALA A 230 6.88 -6.58 7.08
CA ALA A 230 6.26 -5.76 8.13
C ALA A 230 5.17 -6.52 8.90
N LEU A 231 4.26 -7.20 8.19
CA LEU A 231 3.22 -8.01 8.83
C LEU A 231 3.80 -9.20 9.60
N GLY A 232 4.88 -9.82 9.10
CA GLY A 232 5.64 -10.81 9.84
C GLY A 232 6.21 -10.26 11.16
N LYS A 233 6.71 -9.02 11.17
CA LYS A 233 7.23 -8.35 12.37
C LYS A 233 6.15 -7.98 13.39
N ILE A 234 4.98 -7.49 12.97
CA ILE A 234 3.88 -7.08 13.88
C ILE A 234 3.33 -8.25 14.70
N ARG A 235 3.37 -9.48 14.16
CA ARG A 235 2.90 -10.67 14.88
C ARG A 235 3.72 -10.98 16.14
N ASN A 236 4.93 -10.42 16.28
CA ASN A 236 5.76 -10.61 17.47
C ASN A 236 5.27 -9.75 18.64
N ILE A 237 5.04 -10.37 19.80
CA ILE A 237 4.51 -9.69 20.98
C ILE A 237 5.41 -8.55 21.49
N THR A 238 6.72 -8.65 21.27
CA THR A 238 7.72 -7.65 21.65
C THR A 238 7.63 -6.34 20.86
N THR A 239 6.95 -6.36 19.72
CA THR A 239 6.78 -5.19 18.83
C THR A 239 5.72 -4.21 19.37
N TRP A 240 4.75 -4.70 20.16
CA TRP A 240 3.59 -3.93 20.60
C TRP A 240 3.92 -2.70 21.49
N PRO A 241 4.85 -2.76 22.46
CA PRO A 241 5.23 -1.59 23.24
C PRO A 241 5.78 -0.44 22.37
N SER A 242 6.58 -0.75 21.36
CA SER A 242 7.17 0.24 20.46
C SER A 242 6.12 0.87 19.54
N LEU A 243 5.16 0.07 19.04
CA LEU A 243 4.00 0.58 18.29
C LEU A 243 3.17 1.56 19.12
N ILE A 244 2.88 1.23 20.39
CA ILE A 244 2.14 2.12 21.30
C ILE A 244 2.88 3.44 21.49
N ASN A 245 4.21 3.41 21.55
CA ASN A 245 5.01 4.62 21.68
C ASN A 245 4.98 5.49 20.41
N ALA A 246 4.92 4.87 19.23
CA ALA A 246 4.85 5.55 17.94
C ALA A 246 3.46 6.06 17.54
N MET A 247 2.39 5.64 18.22
CA MET A 247 1.01 6.02 17.91
C MET A 247 0.79 7.53 17.70
N ASN A 248 1.44 8.38 18.50
CA ASN A 248 1.31 9.83 18.38
C ASN A 248 1.83 10.37 17.04
N ALA A 249 2.88 9.76 16.48
CA ALA A 249 3.41 10.10 15.17
C ALA A 249 2.53 9.51 14.05
N LEU A 250 2.05 8.27 14.25
CA LEU A 250 1.28 7.53 13.27
C LEU A 250 -0.15 8.06 13.07
N GLN A 251 -0.79 8.59 14.12
CA GLN A 251 -2.21 8.97 14.10
C GLN A 251 -2.56 10.07 13.08
N LYS A 252 -1.58 10.85 12.62
CA LYS A 252 -1.77 11.91 11.62
C LYS A 252 -1.45 11.48 10.19
N THR A 253 -0.97 10.25 10.03
CA THR A 253 -0.41 9.73 8.77
C THR A 253 -1.15 8.50 8.28
N ILE A 254 -1.97 7.88 9.14
CA ILE A 254 -2.80 6.72 8.84
C ILE A 254 -4.27 7.13 8.91
N TYR A 255 -5.03 6.74 7.90
CA TYR A 255 -6.48 6.97 7.84
C TYR A 255 -7.17 5.70 7.36
N THR A 256 -8.32 5.35 7.93
CA THR A 256 -9.07 4.14 7.57
C THR A 256 -10.57 4.31 7.81
N ASN A 257 -11.40 3.49 7.15
CA ASN A 257 -12.81 3.33 7.49
C ASN A 257 -13.10 2.12 8.40
N MET A 258 -12.07 1.35 8.77
CA MET A 258 -12.19 0.25 9.73
C MET A 258 -11.97 0.76 11.16
N SER A 259 -12.63 0.17 12.14
CA SER A 259 -12.27 0.41 13.53
C SER A 259 -10.88 -0.17 13.84
N PHE A 260 -10.25 0.35 14.90
CA PHE A 260 -8.96 -0.17 15.34
C PHE A 260 -9.06 -1.65 15.78
N ALA A 261 -10.16 -2.03 16.43
CA ALA A 261 -10.44 -3.42 16.78
C ALA A 261 -10.54 -4.33 15.55
N ASP A 262 -11.28 -3.92 14.52
CA ASP A 262 -11.43 -4.70 13.29
C ASP A 262 -10.09 -4.81 12.53
N LEU A 263 -9.26 -3.75 12.51
CA LEU A 263 -7.90 -3.79 11.95
C LEU A 263 -6.98 -4.76 12.71
N GLY A 264 -7.01 -4.74 14.04
CA GLY A 264 -6.19 -5.63 14.86
C GLY A 264 -6.55 -7.10 14.63
N LEU A 265 -7.83 -7.41 14.59
CA LEU A 265 -8.32 -8.75 14.33
C LEU A 265 -8.03 -9.19 12.87
N PHE A 266 -8.17 -8.30 11.89
CA PHE A 266 -7.79 -8.56 10.50
C PHE A 266 -6.29 -8.91 10.42
N SER A 267 -5.43 -8.09 11.03
CA SER A 267 -3.98 -8.35 11.09
C SER A 267 -3.64 -9.70 11.74
N GLN A 268 -4.33 -10.06 12.83
CA GLN A 268 -4.09 -11.32 13.53
C GLN A 268 -4.47 -12.56 12.72
N LYS A 269 -5.57 -12.50 11.96
CA LYS A 269 -6.10 -13.60 11.14
C LYS A 269 -5.34 -13.79 9.84
N MET A 270 -4.58 -12.78 9.42
CA MET A 270 -3.80 -12.81 8.20
C MET A 270 -2.61 -13.75 8.33
N ASP A 271 -2.38 -14.55 7.29
CA ASP A 271 -1.18 -15.37 7.18
C ASP A 271 -0.49 -15.15 5.83
N LEU A 272 0.58 -14.34 5.86
CA LEU A 272 1.46 -14.11 4.71
C LEU A 272 2.68 -15.03 4.67
N ASN A 273 2.87 -15.81 5.72
CA ASN A 273 3.96 -16.78 5.79
C ASN A 273 3.55 -18.12 5.17
N ASP A 274 2.25 -18.34 4.95
CA ASP A 274 1.75 -19.48 4.19
C ASP A 274 2.40 -19.48 2.79
N PRO A 275 3.11 -20.55 2.39
CA PRO A 275 3.63 -20.70 1.03
C PRO A 275 2.54 -20.60 -0.04
N LYS A 276 1.27 -20.82 0.33
CA LYS A 276 0.10 -20.66 -0.54
C LYS A 276 -0.40 -19.22 -0.64
N THR A 277 0.17 -18.26 0.08
CA THR A 277 -0.18 -16.84 -0.08
C THR A 277 0.02 -16.44 -1.54
N ALA A 278 -1.09 -16.10 -2.22
CA ALA A 278 -1.03 -15.70 -3.62
C ALA A 278 -0.58 -14.24 -3.73
N HIS A 279 0.48 -14.03 -4.52
CA HIS A 279 0.97 -12.71 -4.90
C HIS A 279 0.53 -12.42 -6.33
N ILE A 280 -0.48 -11.57 -6.48
CA ILE A 280 -1.14 -11.31 -7.76
C ILE A 280 -0.79 -9.88 -8.19
N GLY A 281 0.23 -9.75 -9.04
CA GLY A 281 0.56 -8.50 -9.72
C GLY A 281 -0.06 -8.45 -11.11
N LEU A 282 -0.72 -7.35 -11.46
CA LEU A 282 -1.17 -7.12 -12.83
C LEU A 282 -0.04 -6.44 -13.61
N SER A 283 0.37 -7.02 -14.74
CA SER A 283 1.54 -6.59 -15.51
C SER A 283 1.44 -6.90 -17.00
N THR A 284 2.38 -6.37 -17.78
CA THR A 284 2.48 -6.64 -19.23
C THR A 284 2.75 -8.10 -19.55
N SER A 285 3.39 -8.83 -18.62
CA SER A 285 3.61 -10.27 -18.76
C SER A 285 2.32 -11.09 -18.67
N ASN A 286 1.23 -10.54 -18.09
CA ASN A 286 -0.03 -11.26 -17.90
C ASN A 286 -1.20 -10.59 -18.63
N VAL A 287 -1.91 -9.65 -18.01
CA VAL A 287 -3.21 -9.11 -18.45
C VAL A 287 -3.18 -7.64 -18.84
N MET A 288 -2.05 -6.96 -18.70
CA MET A 288 -1.92 -5.53 -19.02
C MET A 288 -1.15 -5.30 -20.32
N ASP A 289 -1.32 -4.12 -20.91
CA ASP A 289 -0.52 -3.52 -21.97
C ASP A 289 -0.18 -2.06 -21.60
N ILE A 290 0.88 -1.53 -22.22
CA ILE A 290 1.24 -0.11 -22.12
C ILE A 290 0.68 0.61 -23.33
N SER A 291 0.07 1.78 -23.10
CA SER A 291 -0.46 2.66 -24.14
C SER A 291 -0.11 4.12 -23.84
N THR A 292 -0.55 5.03 -24.69
CA THR A 292 -0.34 6.48 -24.55
C THR A 292 -1.69 7.18 -24.56
N ALA A 293 -1.96 8.01 -23.55
CA ALA A 293 -3.15 8.84 -23.48
C ALA A 293 -3.09 9.98 -24.52
N SER A 294 -4.23 10.64 -24.76
CA SER A 294 -4.34 11.71 -25.77
C SER A 294 -3.43 12.92 -25.52
N ASP A 295 -3.00 13.12 -24.28
CA ASP A 295 -2.07 14.17 -23.83
C ASP A 295 -0.59 13.73 -23.89
N GLY A 296 -0.32 12.51 -24.34
CA GLY A 296 1.03 11.95 -24.45
C GLY A 296 1.52 11.20 -23.20
N GLU A 297 0.72 11.12 -22.14
CA GLU A 297 1.11 10.38 -20.95
C GLU A 297 1.14 8.86 -21.17
N SER A 298 2.16 8.19 -20.62
CA SER A 298 2.16 6.72 -20.57
C SER A 298 1.09 6.24 -19.61
N ILE A 299 0.30 5.26 -20.06
CA ILE A 299 -0.81 4.67 -19.31
C ILE A 299 -0.77 3.14 -19.40
N VAL A 300 -1.44 2.48 -18.46
CA VAL A 300 -1.63 1.02 -18.46
C VAL A 300 -3.08 0.70 -18.78
N ILE A 301 -3.32 -0.25 -19.68
CA ILE A 301 -4.66 -0.73 -20.07
C ILE A 301 -4.72 -2.26 -20.03
N PRO A 302 -5.89 -2.89 -19.89
CA PRO A 302 -5.99 -4.33 -20.09
C PRO A 302 -5.65 -4.72 -21.53
N LYS A 303 -5.09 -5.93 -21.73
CA LYS A 303 -4.77 -6.45 -23.07
C LYS A 303 -5.99 -6.45 -23.98
N GLY A 304 -5.83 -5.86 -25.17
CA GLY A 304 -6.92 -5.70 -26.13
C GLY A 304 -8.12 -4.92 -25.59
N GLU A 305 -7.90 -4.05 -24.59
CA GLU A 305 -8.94 -3.29 -23.86
C GLU A 305 -10.02 -4.18 -23.20
N ASN A 306 -9.71 -5.47 -22.97
CA ASN A 306 -10.62 -6.44 -22.39
C ASN A 306 -10.68 -6.32 -20.86
N TRP A 307 -11.53 -5.44 -20.33
CA TRP A 307 -11.70 -5.23 -18.89
C TRP A 307 -12.04 -6.50 -18.08
N PRO A 308 -12.95 -7.38 -18.52
CA PRO A 308 -13.18 -8.67 -17.87
C PRO A 308 -11.93 -9.53 -17.63
N LEU A 309 -10.90 -9.39 -18.48
CA LEU A 309 -9.65 -10.16 -18.35
C LEU A 309 -8.97 -9.96 -16.98
N ILE A 310 -9.06 -8.76 -16.40
CA ILE A 310 -8.45 -8.44 -15.11
C ILE A 310 -9.11 -9.26 -13.99
N SER A 311 -10.45 -9.22 -13.91
CA SER A 311 -11.19 -9.90 -12.86
C SER A 311 -11.13 -11.41 -13.02
N GLU A 312 -11.21 -11.93 -14.25
CA GLU A 312 -11.04 -13.35 -14.55
C GLU A 312 -9.66 -13.87 -14.13
N TYR A 313 -8.60 -13.11 -14.45
CA TYR A 313 -7.23 -13.46 -14.04
C TYR A 313 -7.09 -13.46 -12.52
N ILE A 314 -7.57 -12.43 -11.83
CA ILE A 314 -7.52 -12.38 -10.37
C ILE A 314 -8.28 -13.57 -9.77
N GLN A 315 -9.52 -13.82 -10.21
CA GLN A 315 -10.32 -14.95 -9.72
C GLN A 315 -9.63 -16.30 -9.94
N SER A 316 -8.97 -16.50 -11.09
CA SER A 316 -8.21 -17.73 -11.38
C SER A 316 -7.01 -17.97 -10.45
N LYS A 317 -6.54 -16.92 -9.77
CA LYS A 317 -5.37 -16.95 -8.85
C LYS A 317 -5.78 -16.90 -7.39
N LEU A 318 -7.00 -16.44 -7.09
CA LEU A 318 -7.52 -16.46 -5.73
C LEU A 318 -7.77 -17.90 -5.29
N TYR A 319 -7.45 -18.17 -4.02
CA TYR A 319 -7.75 -19.46 -3.40
C TYR A 319 -9.26 -19.60 -3.19
N ASN A 320 -9.89 -20.65 -3.73
CA ASN A 320 -11.33 -20.92 -3.54
C ASN A 320 -11.64 -21.55 -2.17
#